data_AF-A0A7M7PIJ5-F1
#
_entry.id   AF-A0A7M7PIJ5-F1
#
_cell.length_a   1.000
_cell.length_b   1.000
_cell.length_c   1.000
_cell.angle_alpha   90.00
_cell.angle_beta   90.00
_cell.angle_gamma   90.00
#
_symmetry.space_group_name_H-M   'P 1'
#
loop_
_entity.id
_entity.type
_entity.pdbx_description
1 polymer ?
#
loop_
_entity_poly.entity_id
_entity_poly.type
_entity_poly.pdbx_seq_one_letter_code
_entity_poly.pdbx_strand_id
1 'polypeptide(L)'
;MFDSAKRVTIQVWSKINYDVIQRIHLPGATELTIQTHEFERRPAGLHEEPTSLPNAILMISPQLVKVTFRDLNIGNSKMELILQAFSSPHNLKHLKIIRFIRCGSDEGVDDVIIACNKDQVMEVEVEHGKPRGLNFA
;
A
#
# COMPACT_ATOMS: atom_id res chain seq x y z
N MET A 1 7.86 2.31 -27.68
CA MET A 1 8.54 1.43 -26.70
C MET A 1 7.59 1.30 -25.52
N PHE A 2 6.76 0.26 -25.49
CA PHE A 2 5.86 0.02 -24.36
C PHE A 2 6.67 -0.72 -23.31
N ASP A 3 7.06 -0.04 -22.23
CA ASP A 3 7.50 -0.73 -21.03
C ASP A 3 6.30 -1.52 -20.52
N SER A 4 6.33 -2.84 -20.68
CA SER A 4 5.33 -3.72 -20.10
C SER A 4 5.46 -3.60 -18.59
N ALA A 5 4.62 -2.77 -17.95
CA ALA A 5 4.57 -2.68 -16.51
C ALA A 5 4.42 -4.09 -15.93
N LYS A 6 5.44 -4.56 -15.20
CA LYS A 6 5.38 -5.86 -14.52
C LYS A 6 4.59 -5.67 -13.25
N ARG A 7 3.32 -6.01 -13.33
CA ARG A 7 2.35 -5.93 -12.23
C ARG A 7 2.43 -7.18 -11.39
N VAL A 8 2.54 -6.99 -10.08
CA VAL A 8 2.54 -8.05 -9.08
C VAL A 8 1.40 -7.81 -8.11
N THR A 9 0.66 -8.85 -7.78
CA THR A 9 -0.34 -8.82 -6.71
C THR A 9 0.05 -9.81 -5.62
N ILE A 10 0.14 -9.31 -4.39
CA ILE A 10 0.29 -10.12 -3.18
C ILE A 10 -1.08 -10.21 -2.51
N GLN A 11 -1.58 -11.43 -2.38
CA GLN A 11 -2.81 -11.71 -1.65
C GLN A 11 -2.49 -12.12 -0.21
N VAL A 12 -3.10 -11.42 0.74
CA VAL A 12 -2.82 -11.56 2.17
C VAL A 12 -4.01 -12.24 2.84
N TRP A 13 -3.73 -13.33 3.55
CA TRP A 13 -4.75 -14.14 4.23
C TRP A 13 -5.09 -13.63 5.63
N SER A 14 -4.09 -13.20 6.40
CA SER A 14 -4.30 -12.80 7.80
C SER A 14 -3.81 -11.38 8.09
N LYS A 15 -2.53 -11.23 8.40
CA LYS A 15 -1.91 -9.92 8.60
C LYS A 15 -0.73 -9.78 7.67
N ILE A 16 -0.47 -8.56 7.25
CA ILE A 16 0.75 -8.20 6.55
C ILE A 16 1.89 -8.26 7.56
N ASN A 17 2.79 -9.20 7.36
CA ASN A 17 4.02 -9.37 8.12
C ASN A 17 5.20 -8.97 7.22
N TYR A 18 6.04 -8.04 7.68
CA TYR A 18 7.08 -7.49 6.81
C TYR A 18 8.25 -8.45 6.63
N ASP A 19 8.50 -9.35 7.58
CA ASP A 19 9.48 -10.43 7.42
C ASP A 19 9.13 -11.38 6.29
N VAL A 20 7.83 -11.60 6.06
CA VAL A 20 7.36 -12.40 4.92
C VAL A 20 7.46 -11.60 3.63
N ILE A 21 7.03 -10.33 3.64
CA ILE A 21 7.08 -9.45 2.46
C ILE A 21 8.52 -9.29 1.96
N GLN A 22 9.49 -9.03 2.84
CA GLN A 22 10.88 -8.77 2.44
C GLN A 22 11.59 -10.00 1.85
N ARG A 23 11.02 -11.20 2.00
CA ARG A 23 11.55 -12.44 1.39
C ARG A 23 11.09 -12.63 -0.06
N ILE A 24 10.05 -11.92 -0.48
CA ILE A 24 9.58 -11.93 -1.86
C ILE A 24 10.49 -11.02 -2.66
N HIS A 25 11.20 -11.55 -3.67
CA HIS A 25 12.12 -10.79 -4.51
C HIS A 25 11.65 -10.82 -5.97
N LEU A 26 11.22 -9.67 -6.49
CA LEU A 26 10.66 -9.52 -7.82
C LEU A 26 11.27 -8.29 -8.51
N PRO A 27 12.58 -8.29 -8.81
CA PRO A 27 13.36 -7.08 -9.14
C PRO A 27 12.93 -6.34 -10.41
N GLY A 28 12.12 -6.99 -11.26
CA GLY A 28 11.55 -6.35 -12.46
C GLY A 28 10.16 -5.75 -12.23
N ALA A 29 9.55 -5.90 -11.06
CA ALA A 29 8.22 -5.40 -10.78
C ALA A 29 8.22 -3.88 -10.70
N THR A 30 7.28 -3.26 -11.41
CA THR A 30 7.11 -1.80 -11.44
C THR A 30 5.83 -1.38 -10.75
N GLU A 31 4.83 -2.26 -10.67
CA GLU A 31 3.60 -2.00 -9.92
C GLU A 31 3.33 -3.16 -8.95
N LEU A 32 3.05 -2.81 -7.69
CA LEU A 32 2.71 -3.76 -6.63
C LEU A 32 1.31 -3.48 -6.13
N THR A 33 0.47 -4.50 -6.05
CA THR A 33 -0.79 -4.47 -5.32
C THR A 33 -0.71 -5.43 -4.13
N ILE A 34 -1.01 -4.94 -2.93
CA ILE A 34 -1.19 -5.75 -1.74
C ILE A 34 -2.68 -5.71 -1.39
N GLN A 35 -3.31 -6.87 -1.35
CA GLN A 35 -4.74 -6.96 -1.08
C GLN A 35 -5.09 -8.12 -0.16
N THR A 36 -6.21 -8.00 0.54
CA THR A 36 -6.79 -9.16 1.22
C THR A 36 -7.18 -10.22 0.19
N HIS A 37 -6.95 -11.49 0.53
CA HIS A 37 -7.40 -12.62 -0.27
C HIS A 37 -8.94 -12.65 -0.34
N GLU A 38 -9.52 -12.89 -1.52
CA GLU A 38 -10.95 -12.66 -1.78
C GLU A 38 -11.89 -13.57 -0.96
N PHE A 39 -11.39 -14.72 -0.51
CA PHE A 39 -12.14 -15.67 0.30
C PHE A 39 -12.04 -15.42 1.82
N GLU A 40 -11.29 -14.39 2.23
CA GLU A 40 -11.16 -14.08 3.65
C GLU A 40 -12.40 -13.41 4.20
N ARG A 41 -12.80 -13.86 5.39
CA ARG A 41 -13.95 -13.29 6.11
C ARG A 41 -13.62 -11.95 6.75
N ARG A 42 -12.34 -11.68 7.01
CA ARG A 42 -11.89 -10.45 7.66
C ARG A 42 -10.81 -9.80 6.82
N PRO A 43 -10.88 -8.48 6.61
CA PRO A 43 -9.82 -7.77 5.91
C PRO A 43 -8.49 -7.86 6.64
N ALA A 44 -7.44 -8.14 5.88
CA ALA A 44 -6.09 -8.19 6.40
C ALA A 44 -5.63 -6.80 6.85
N GLY A 45 -5.02 -6.73 8.02
CA GLY A 45 -4.42 -5.52 8.55
C GLY A 45 -2.90 -5.61 8.58
N LEU A 46 -2.25 -4.55 9.06
CA LEU A 46 -0.81 -4.56 9.34
C LEU A 46 -0.54 -5.28 10.67
N HIS A 47 0.46 -6.18 10.68
CA HIS A 47 0.94 -6.80 11.91
C HIS A 47 1.86 -5.86 12.71
N GLU A 48 2.68 -5.11 11.99
CA GLU A 48 3.76 -4.27 12.50
C GLU A 48 3.48 -2.79 12.24
N GLU A 49 4.29 -1.92 12.84
CA GLU A 49 4.17 -0.47 12.69
C GLU A 49 4.36 -0.04 11.22
N PRO A 50 3.52 0.84 10.66
CA PRO A 50 3.58 1.20 9.25
C PRO A 50 4.90 1.85 8.79
N THR A 51 5.70 2.36 9.73
CA THR A 51 6.97 3.05 9.45
C THR A 51 8.02 2.16 8.78
N SER A 52 7.97 0.83 8.97
CA SER A 52 8.92 -0.11 8.35
C SER A 52 8.46 -0.62 6.97
N LEU A 53 7.23 -0.31 6.57
CA LEU A 53 6.62 -0.78 5.33
C LEU A 53 7.40 -0.38 4.05
N PRO A 54 7.94 0.85 3.92
CA PRO A 54 8.72 1.22 2.74
C PRO A 54 9.96 0.33 2.55
N ASN A 55 10.66 -0.03 3.63
CA ASN A 55 11.83 -0.90 3.57
C ASN A 55 11.46 -2.30 3.12
N ALA A 56 10.35 -2.85 3.65
CA ALA A 56 9.86 -4.16 3.26
C ALA A 56 9.50 -4.21 1.76
N ILE A 57 8.87 -3.16 1.25
CA ILE A 57 8.49 -3.04 -0.17
C ILE A 57 9.71 -2.81 -1.07
N LEU A 58 10.71 -2.05 -0.62
CA LEU A 58 11.98 -1.87 -1.32
C LEU A 58 12.68 -3.22 -1.60
N MET A 59 12.61 -4.15 -0.65
CA MET A 59 13.18 -5.49 -0.82
C MET A 59 12.47 -6.32 -1.90
N ILE A 60 11.17 -6.06 -2.15
CA ILE A 60 10.46 -6.69 -3.27
C ILE A 60 11.02 -6.22 -4.60
N SER A 61 11.03 -4.91 -4.79
CA SER A 61 11.58 -4.30 -6.00
C SER A 61 11.92 -2.83 -5.77
N PRO A 62 13.17 -2.42 -6.03
CA PRO A 62 13.55 -1.01 -5.97
C PRO A 62 12.99 -0.18 -7.13
N GLN A 63 12.45 -0.82 -8.18
CA GLN A 63 11.96 -0.15 -9.39
C GLN A 63 10.45 0.17 -9.34
N LEU A 64 9.81 -0.01 -8.17
CA LEU A 64 8.38 0.24 -8.04
C LEU A 64 8.07 1.71 -8.31
N VAL A 65 7.15 1.93 -9.25
CA VAL A 65 6.58 3.25 -9.57
C VAL A 65 5.20 3.43 -8.95
N LYS A 66 4.48 2.33 -8.69
CA LYS A 66 3.15 2.34 -8.07
C LYS A 66 3.00 1.25 -7.02
N VAL A 67 2.49 1.63 -5.85
CA VAL A 67 2.06 0.70 -4.80
C VAL A 67 0.57 0.90 -4.56
N THR A 68 -0.20 -0.17 -4.53
CA THR A 68 -1.64 -0.16 -4.27
C THR A 68 -1.96 -1.02 -3.06
N PHE A 69 -2.60 -0.43 -2.06
CA PHE A 69 -3.24 -1.11 -0.93
C PHE A 69 -4.72 -1.24 -1.25
N ARG A 70 -5.26 -2.47 -1.23
CA ARG A 70 -6.65 -2.72 -1.61
C ARG A 70 -7.35 -3.64 -0.61
N ASP A 71 -8.53 -3.23 -0.17
CA ASP A 71 -9.37 -4.04 0.71
C ASP A 71 -8.64 -4.47 2.01
N LEU A 72 -7.82 -3.59 2.60
CA LEU A 72 -7.05 -3.84 3.82
C LEU A 72 -7.62 -3.04 5.01
N ASN A 73 -7.55 -3.59 6.22
CA ASN A 73 -7.94 -2.89 7.44
C ASN A 73 -6.80 -1.98 7.94
N ILE A 74 -6.67 -0.80 7.34
CA ILE A 74 -5.63 0.19 7.67
C ILE A 74 -6.22 1.30 8.54
N GLY A 75 -7.27 1.99 8.08
CA GLY A 75 -7.87 3.15 8.74
C GLY A 75 -7.02 4.42 8.64
N ASN A 76 -7.61 5.57 9.01
CA ASN A 76 -6.98 6.89 8.84
C ASN A 76 -5.60 6.99 9.51
N SER A 77 -5.51 6.67 10.81
CA SER A 77 -4.27 6.86 11.58
C SER A 77 -3.08 6.07 11.02
N LYS A 78 -3.30 4.83 10.60
CA LYS A 78 -2.23 4.04 9.98
C LYS A 78 -1.92 4.50 8.57
N MET A 79 -2.93 4.97 7.82
CA MET A 79 -2.73 5.52 6.49
C MET A 79 -1.85 6.78 6.54
N GLU A 80 -2.06 7.67 7.51
CA GLU A 80 -1.19 8.82 7.75
C GLU A 80 0.26 8.40 8.03
N LEU A 81 0.47 7.40 8.90
CA LEU A 81 1.80 6.87 9.20
C LEU A 81 2.48 6.24 7.98
N ILE A 82 1.71 5.54 7.13
CA ILE A 82 2.21 5.02 5.85
C ILE A 82 2.68 6.21 4.99
N LEU A 83 1.81 7.19 4.76
CA LEU A 83 2.14 8.34 3.92
C LEU A 83 3.39 9.07 4.42
N GLN A 84 3.50 9.32 5.72
CA GLN A 84 4.69 9.92 6.33
C GLN A 84 5.95 9.07 6.10
N ALA A 85 5.86 7.75 6.23
CA ALA A 85 6.99 6.85 6.01
C ALA A 85 7.47 6.86 4.56
N PHE A 86 6.55 6.97 3.60
CA PHE A 86 6.87 7.05 2.17
C PHE A 86 7.31 8.44 1.69
N SER A 87 6.92 9.51 2.39
CA SER A 87 7.42 10.86 2.12
C SER A 87 8.87 11.06 2.54
N SER A 88 9.48 10.12 3.28
CA SER A 88 10.90 10.18 3.62
C SER A 88 11.78 9.88 2.40
N PRO A 89 12.75 10.74 2.04
CA PRO A 89 13.43 10.75 0.73
C PRO A 89 14.36 9.56 0.42
N HIS A 90 14.32 8.46 1.18
CA HIS A 90 15.45 7.53 1.24
C HIS A 90 15.22 6.14 0.65
N ASN A 91 13.99 5.64 0.48
CA ASN A 91 13.83 4.19 0.22
C ASN A 91 13.34 3.83 -1.18
N LEU A 92 12.42 4.58 -1.81
CA LEU A 92 11.85 4.20 -3.11
C LEU A 92 11.88 5.36 -4.11
N LYS A 93 13.07 5.68 -4.62
CA LYS A 93 13.32 6.84 -5.52
C LYS A 93 12.46 6.88 -6.79
N HIS A 94 11.93 5.73 -7.20
CA HIS A 94 11.11 5.60 -8.40
C HIS A 94 9.61 5.63 -8.12
N LEU A 95 9.21 5.56 -6.85
CA LEU A 95 7.81 5.53 -6.47
C LEU A 95 7.18 6.88 -6.75
N LYS A 96 6.14 6.87 -7.58
CA LYS A 96 5.40 8.07 -7.98
C LYS A 96 3.98 8.04 -7.45
N ILE A 97 3.42 6.85 -7.24
CA ILE A 97 2.01 6.70 -6.90
C ILE A 97 1.86 5.73 -5.72
N ILE A 98 1.18 6.19 -4.67
CA ILE A 98 0.57 5.29 -3.68
C ILE A 98 -0.94 5.38 -3.80
N ARG A 99 -1.58 4.23 -3.88
CA ARG A 99 -3.04 4.14 -3.98
C ARG A 99 -3.62 3.36 -2.82
N PHE A 100 -4.69 3.90 -2.23
CA PHE A 100 -5.51 3.21 -1.24
C PHE A 100 -6.91 2.98 -1.81
N ILE A 101 -7.37 1.74 -1.78
CA ILE A 101 -8.71 1.35 -2.24
C ILE A 101 -9.42 0.66 -1.10
N ARG A 102 -10.51 1.25 -0.61
CA ARG A 102 -11.37 0.68 0.44
C ARG A 102 -10.57 0.17 1.63
N CYS A 103 -9.68 1.02 2.16
CA CYS A 103 -8.75 0.64 3.23
C CYS A 103 -9.27 0.95 4.64
N GLY A 104 -10.59 1.16 4.76
CA GLY A 104 -11.24 1.55 6.02
C GLY A 104 -11.01 3.01 6.39
N SER A 105 -10.59 3.85 5.44
CA SER A 105 -10.46 5.29 5.61
C SER A 105 -11.72 6.05 5.19
N ASP A 106 -11.90 7.22 5.80
CA ASP A 106 -12.94 8.23 5.49
C ASP A 106 -12.28 9.58 5.18
N GLU A 107 -13.07 10.64 5.01
CA GLU A 107 -12.60 11.97 4.62
C GLU A 107 -11.69 12.63 5.68
N GLY A 108 -11.60 12.08 6.88
CA GLY A 108 -10.74 12.61 7.95
C GLY A 108 -9.24 12.56 7.65
N VAL A 109 -8.80 11.81 6.63
CA VAL A 109 -7.39 11.77 6.18
C VAL A 109 -7.11 12.68 4.97
N ASP A 110 -8.13 13.38 4.45
CA ASP A 110 -8.03 14.18 3.22
C ASP A 110 -7.02 15.32 3.32
N ASP A 111 -6.95 16.01 4.46
CA ASP A 111 -5.98 17.08 4.67
C ASP A 111 -4.54 16.58 4.53
N VAL A 112 -4.25 15.37 5.03
CA VAL A 112 -2.94 14.73 4.92
C VAL A 112 -2.64 14.32 3.48
N ILE A 113 -3.64 13.79 2.77
CA ILE A 113 -3.54 13.45 1.34
C ILE A 113 -3.23 14.70 0.51
N ILE A 114 -3.96 15.79 0.75
CA ILE A 114 -3.78 17.07 0.06
C ILE A 114 -2.38 17.63 0.32
N ALA A 115 -1.89 17.58 1.57
CA ALA A 115 -0.55 18.03 1.91
C ALA A 115 0.52 17.21 1.16
N CYS A 116 0.42 15.87 1.18
CA CYS A 116 1.36 15.00 0.47
C CYS A 116 1.39 15.29 -1.04
N ASN A 117 0.23 15.48 -1.66
CA ASN A 117 0.12 15.78 -3.09
C ASN A 117 0.65 17.18 -3.45
N LYS A 118 0.50 18.17 -2.58
CA LYS A 118 1.02 19.54 -2.78
C LYS A 118 2.53 19.60 -2.78
N ASP A 119 3.18 18.80 -1.93
CA ASP A 119 4.64 18.76 -1.83
C ASP A 119 5.30 18.06 -3.04
N GLN A 120 4.50 17.50 -3.97
CA GLN A 120 4.90 16.83 -5.21
C GLN A 120 5.95 15.71 -5.04
N VAL A 121 6.10 15.18 -3.84
CA VAL A 121 7.01 14.06 -3.56
C VAL A 121 6.46 12.77 -4.18
N MET A 122 5.13 12.59 -4.11
CA MET A 122 4.41 11.44 -4.63
C MET A 122 2.92 11.78 -4.80
N GLU A 123 2.26 11.14 -5.76
CA GLU A 123 0.81 11.17 -5.93
C GLU A 123 0.12 10.14 -5.03
N VAL A 124 -0.86 10.59 -4.27
CA VAL A 124 -1.69 9.78 -3.37
C VAL A 124 -3.10 9.71 -3.96
N GLU A 125 -3.48 8.52 -4.42
CA GLU A 125 -4.81 8.20 -4.95
C GLU A 125 -5.64 7.48 -3.88
N VAL A 126 -6.87 7.92 -3.62
CA VAL A 126 -7.71 7.32 -2.56
C VAL A 126 -9.14 7.05 -3.05
N GLU A 127 -9.61 5.83 -2.82
CA GLU A 127 -11.02 5.44 -2.88
C GLU A 127 -11.43 5.05 -1.47
N HIS A 128 -12.17 5.94 -0.79
CA HIS A 128 -12.65 5.71 0.59
C HIS A 128 -13.62 4.54 0.67
N GLY A 129 -13.77 4.02 1.90
CA GLY A 129 -14.76 2.98 2.19
C GLY A 129 -14.18 1.78 2.92
N LYS A 130 -15.09 0.90 3.34
CA LYS A 130 -14.75 -0.31 4.09
C LYS A 130 -14.16 -1.38 3.15
N PRO A 131 -13.17 -2.15 3.62
CA PRO A 131 -12.66 -3.30 2.89
C PRO A 131 -13.76 -4.28 2.51
N ARG A 132 -13.63 -4.91 1.34
CA ARG A 132 -14.46 -6.07 0.99
C ARG A 132 -14.06 -7.29 1.85
N GLY A 133 -15.07 -8.02 2.31
CA GLY A 133 -14.97 -9.34 2.90
C GLY A 133 -16.26 -10.09 2.59
N LEU A 134 -16.25 -11.43 2.64
CA LEU A 134 -17.47 -12.22 2.49
C LEU A 134 -18.42 -11.90 3.67
N ASN A 135 -19.28 -10.90 3.46
CA ASN A 135 -20.46 -10.65 4.28
C ASN A 135 -21.41 -11.83 4.11
N PHE A 136 -21.35 -12.78 5.03
CA PHE A 136 -22.53 -13.57 5.37
C PHE A 136 -22.97 -13.15 6.77
N ALA A 137 -24.13 -12.48 6.80
CA ALA A 137 -24.92 -12.02 7.95
C ALA A 137 -24.40 -10.78 8.70
#